data_AF-A0A538RT31-F1
#
_entry.id   AF-A0A538RT31-F1
#
_cell.length_a   1.000
_cell.length_b   1.000
_cell.length_c   1.000
_cell.angle_alpha   90.00
_cell.angle_beta   90.00
_cell.angle_gamma   90.00
#
_symmetry.space_group_name_H-M   'P 1'
#
loop_
_entity.id
_entity.type
_entity.pdbx_description
1 polymer ?
#
loop_
_entity_poly.entity_id
_entity_poly.type
_entity_poly.pdbx_seq_one_letter_code
_entity_poly.pdbx_strand_id
1 'polypeptide(L)'
;MDKQLLASRRPWVGMKINLTADMEATEQGYSIKMKYTTQNHGTSPAVSVYIHPRHGLWTPGVDVDGAQRESCEIGKDPSMNAIGGHDLFPTQKYETPSAFDISKSEMEQSFEVYLQVLRKHWGKTLFLLPLIHLS
;
A
#
# COMPACT_ATOMS: atom_id res chain seq x y z
N MET A 1 13.70 -15.38 -37.25
CA MET A 1 12.90 -14.15 -37.10
C MET A 1 11.89 -14.35 -35.96
N ASP A 2 12.34 -14.91 -34.83
CA ASP A 2 11.44 -15.65 -33.91
C ASP A 2 11.41 -15.09 -32.49
N LYS A 3 12.36 -14.22 -32.11
CA LYS A 3 12.42 -13.65 -30.75
C LYS A 3 11.40 -12.52 -30.53
N GLN A 4 11.02 -11.78 -31.57
CA GLN A 4 10.06 -10.68 -31.49
C GLN A 4 8.60 -11.15 -31.36
N LEU A 5 8.23 -12.27 -32.02
CA LEU A 5 6.87 -12.85 -31.95
C LEU A 5 6.52 -13.44 -30.58
N LEU A 6 7.52 -13.80 -29.77
CA LEU A 6 7.31 -14.33 -28.42
C LEU A 6 7.07 -13.22 -27.38
N ALA A 7 7.64 -12.03 -27.58
CA ALA A 7 7.49 -10.92 -26.63
C ALA A 7 6.06 -10.34 -26.64
N SER A 8 5.45 -10.21 -27.82
CA SER A 8 4.07 -9.71 -27.96
C SER A 8 3.01 -10.65 -27.39
N ARG A 9 3.36 -11.93 -27.18
CA ARG A 9 2.49 -12.95 -26.61
C ARG A 9 2.69 -13.16 -25.12
N ARG A 10 3.55 -12.39 -24.45
CA ARG A 10 3.78 -12.58 -23.01
C ARG A 10 2.54 -12.17 -22.21
N PRO A 11 2.21 -12.88 -21.13
CA PRO A 11 1.21 -12.40 -20.19
C PRO A 11 1.71 -11.09 -19.57
N TRP A 12 0.84 -10.11 -19.47
CA TRP A 12 1.11 -8.86 -18.78
C TRP A 12 -0.01 -8.60 -17.79
N VAL A 13 0.30 -8.71 -16.50
CA VAL A 13 -0.68 -8.53 -15.43
C VAL A 13 -0.57 -7.11 -14.90
N GLY A 14 -1.69 -6.39 -14.95
CA GLY A 14 -1.89 -5.13 -14.25
C GLY A 14 -2.60 -5.36 -12.92
N MET A 15 -2.33 -4.52 -11.93
CA MET A 15 -3.04 -4.50 -10.66
C MET A 15 -3.56 -3.09 -10.39
N LYS A 16 -4.85 -3.00 -10.06
CA LYS A 16 -5.49 -1.78 -9.59
C LYS A 16 -5.93 -1.98 -8.15
N ILE A 17 -5.62 -1.01 -7.30
CA ILE A 17 -6.07 -0.99 -5.91
C ILE A 17 -7.21 0.03 -5.83
N ASN A 18 -8.37 -0.40 -5.33
CA ASN A 18 -9.46 0.51 -4.98
C ASN A 18 -9.64 0.45 -3.47
N LEU A 19 -9.54 1.61 -2.82
CA LEU A 19 -10.03 1.76 -1.45
C LEU A 19 -11.56 1.66 -1.52
N THR A 20 -12.14 0.67 -0.86
CA THR A 20 -13.58 0.46 -0.91
C THR A 20 -14.37 1.40 0.02
N ALA A 21 -13.66 2.23 0.82
CA ALA A 21 -14.18 3.12 1.89
C ALA A 21 -14.86 2.34 3.04
N ASP A 22 -14.82 2.70 4.33
CA ASP A 22 -14.21 3.78 5.11
C ASP A 22 -13.14 3.19 6.06
N MET A 23 -12.31 4.03 6.69
CA MET A 23 -11.56 3.60 7.87
C MET A 23 -12.58 3.22 8.96
N GLU A 24 -12.71 1.93 9.26
CA GLU A 24 -13.61 1.45 10.30
C GLU A 24 -12.89 1.48 11.64
N ALA A 25 -13.36 2.31 12.57
CA ALA A 25 -12.84 2.27 13.94
C ALA A 25 -13.20 0.92 14.59
N THR A 26 -12.20 0.22 15.09
CA THR A 26 -12.34 -1.02 15.87
C THR A 26 -11.97 -0.76 17.32
N GLU A 27 -12.27 -1.69 18.23
CA GLU A 27 -11.88 -1.55 19.63
C GLU A 27 -10.35 -1.43 19.80
N GLN A 28 -9.59 -2.01 18.88
CA GLN A 28 -8.13 -2.11 18.88
C GLN A 28 -7.44 -1.02 18.03
N GLY A 29 -8.19 -0.25 17.23
CA GLY A 29 -7.64 0.77 16.34
C GLY A 29 -8.54 1.06 15.13
N TYR A 30 -8.01 0.87 13.92
CA TYR A 30 -8.70 1.16 12.67
C TYR A 30 -8.47 0.05 11.64
N SER A 31 -9.51 -0.35 10.92
CA SER A 31 -9.42 -1.29 9.80
C SER A 31 -9.57 -0.54 8.48
N ILE A 32 -8.61 -0.74 7.58
CA ILE A 32 -8.64 -0.21 6.21
C ILE A 32 -8.98 -1.35 5.26
N LYS A 33 -10.16 -1.28 4.64
CA LYS A 33 -10.61 -2.25 3.64
C LYS A 33 -10.19 -1.82 2.23
N MET A 34 -9.56 -2.75 1.52
CA MET A 34 -9.03 -2.57 0.17
C MET A 34 -9.53 -3.68 -0.75
N LYS A 35 -9.70 -3.34 -2.03
CA LYS A 35 -9.96 -4.30 -3.09
C LYS A 35 -8.87 -4.24 -4.14
N TYR A 36 -8.21 -5.37 -4.35
CA TYR A 36 -7.25 -5.58 -5.43
C TYR A 36 -7.99 -6.13 -6.64
N THR A 37 -7.86 -5.46 -7.78
CA THR A 37 -8.32 -5.97 -9.07
C THR A 37 -7.08 -6.28 -9.91
N THR A 38 -6.81 -7.56 -10.14
CA THR A 38 -5.77 -8.00 -11.08
C THR A 38 -6.38 -8.28 -12.43
N GLN A 39 -5.69 -7.90 -13.50
CA GLN A 39 -6.16 -8.11 -14.88
C GLN A 39 -5.00 -8.53 -15.77
N ASN A 40 -5.23 -9.54 -16.60
CA ASN A 40 -4.29 -9.88 -17.67
C ASN A 40 -4.61 -9.08 -18.94
N HIS A 41 -3.68 -8.22 -19.32
CA HIS A 41 -3.71 -7.40 -20.53
C HIS A 41 -2.97 -8.04 -21.71
N GLY A 42 -2.25 -9.15 -21.46
CA GLY A 42 -1.56 -9.92 -22.48
C GLY A 42 -2.51 -10.82 -23.27
N THR A 43 -1.97 -11.45 -24.32
CA THR A 43 -2.72 -12.36 -25.20
C THR A 43 -2.51 -13.84 -24.86
N SER A 44 -1.82 -14.16 -23.77
CA SER A 44 -1.64 -15.53 -23.26
C SER A 44 -1.96 -15.61 -21.76
N PRO A 45 -2.28 -16.80 -21.23
CA PRO A 45 -2.58 -16.98 -19.82
C PRO A 45 -1.40 -16.60 -18.92
N ALA A 46 -1.69 -15.89 -17.83
CA ALA A 46 -0.77 -15.70 -16.72
C ALA A 46 -1.07 -16.77 -15.68
N VAL A 47 -0.16 -17.72 -15.50
CA VAL A 47 -0.30 -18.81 -14.53
C VAL A 47 0.41 -18.47 -13.23
N SER A 48 -0.11 -18.97 -12.11
CA SER A 48 0.48 -18.77 -10.77
C SER A 48 0.69 -17.29 -10.41
N VAL A 49 -0.32 -16.45 -10.64
CA VAL A 49 -0.30 -15.05 -10.22
C VAL A 49 -0.59 -14.98 -8.73
N TYR A 50 0.33 -14.39 -7.97
CA TYR A 50 0.18 -14.19 -6.53
C TYR A 50 0.07 -12.71 -6.18
N ILE A 51 -0.83 -12.38 -5.26
CA ILE A 51 -0.94 -11.03 -4.70
C ILE A 51 -0.33 -11.05 -3.29
N HIS A 52 0.75 -10.29 -3.13
CA HIS A 52 1.46 -10.08 -1.87
C HIS A 52 1.44 -8.59 -1.51
N PRO A 53 0.34 -8.05 -0.98
CA PRO A 53 0.32 -6.66 -0.62
C PRO A 53 1.15 -6.45 0.64
N ARG A 54 2.04 -5.46 0.58
CA ARG A 54 2.80 -4.99 1.73
C ARG A 54 2.17 -3.71 2.22
N HIS A 55 1.55 -3.79 3.38
CA HIS A 55 0.96 -2.64 4.05
C HIS A 55 1.92 -2.09 5.08
N GLY A 56 2.10 -0.78 5.06
CA GLY A 56 2.95 -0.07 6.01
C GLY A 56 2.40 1.33 6.22
N LEU A 57 2.51 1.81 7.46
CA LEU A 57 2.31 3.22 7.76
C LEU A 57 3.60 3.96 7.44
N TRP A 58 3.51 4.91 6.52
CA TRP A 58 4.65 5.74 6.12
C TRP A 58 4.53 7.09 6.80
N THR A 59 5.56 7.47 7.54
CA THR A 59 5.65 8.81 8.14
C THR A 59 6.11 9.82 7.09
N PRO A 60 5.69 11.09 7.18
CA PRO A 60 6.17 12.14 6.28
C PRO A 60 7.69 12.26 6.32
N GLY A 61 8.34 12.19 5.15
CA GLY A 61 9.80 12.28 5.01
C GLY A 61 10.52 10.95 4.83
N VAL A 62 9.80 9.82 4.79
CA VAL A 62 10.38 8.53 4.37
C VAL A 62 10.53 8.49 2.85
N ASP A 63 11.66 7.96 2.38
CA ASP A 63 11.86 7.61 0.97
C ASP A 63 11.00 6.40 0.60
N VAL A 64 9.78 6.69 0.14
CA VAL A 64 8.78 5.68 -0.24
C VAL A 64 9.30 4.81 -1.39
N ASP A 65 10.01 5.40 -2.34
CA ASP A 65 10.52 4.69 -3.51
C ASP A 65 11.64 3.72 -3.11
N GLY A 66 12.53 4.14 -2.22
CA GLY A 66 13.58 3.30 -1.64
C GLY A 66 13.01 2.11 -0.86
N ALA A 67 12.03 2.36 0.01
CA ALA A 67 11.41 1.33 0.82
C ALA A 67 10.56 0.34 0.00
N GLN A 68 9.92 0.81 -1.07
CA GLN A 68 9.23 -0.03 -2.03
C GLN A 68 10.20 -0.90 -2.82
N ARG A 69 11.35 -0.36 -3.25
CA ARG A 69 12.39 -1.13 -3.94
C ARG A 69 12.96 -2.23 -3.04
N GLU A 70 13.35 -1.88 -1.82
CA GLU A 70 13.80 -2.86 -0.82
C GLU A 70 12.74 -3.95 -0.61
N SER A 71 11.47 -3.54 -0.52
CA SER A 71 10.37 -4.50 -0.42
C SER A 71 10.28 -5.45 -1.62
N CYS A 72 10.44 -4.96 -2.84
CA CYS A 72 10.45 -5.82 -4.03
C CYS A 72 11.69 -6.74 -4.08
N GLU A 73 12.82 -6.29 -3.53
CA GLU A 73 14.09 -7.04 -3.51
C GLU A 73 14.13 -8.13 -2.44
N ILE A 74 13.41 -7.97 -1.31
CA ILE A 74 13.21 -9.01 -0.27
C ILE A 74 12.20 -10.08 -0.75
N GLY A 75 12.28 -10.52 -1.99
CA GLY A 75 11.33 -11.44 -2.64
C GLY A 75 11.37 -12.90 -2.13
N LYS A 76 11.70 -13.15 -0.86
CA LYS A 76 11.93 -14.50 -0.31
C LYS A 76 11.53 -14.70 1.15
N ASP A 77 10.73 -13.82 1.76
CA ASP A 77 10.29 -14.08 3.14
C ASP A 77 9.12 -15.09 3.15
N PRO A 78 9.32 -16.33 3.65
CA PRO A 78 8.28 -17.36 3.70
C PRO A 78 7.18 -17.08 4.73
N SER A 79 7.32 -16.05 5.57
CA SER A 79 6.24 -15.60 6.48
C SER A 79 5.18 -14.76 5.76
N MET A 80 5.43 -14.38 4.50
CA MET A 80 4.53 -13.56 3.69
C MET A 80 3.47 -14.43 3.00
N ASN A 81 2.36 -14.64 3.69
CA ASN A 81 1.22 -15.37 3.13
C ASN A 81 0.67 -14.63 1.89
N ALA A 82 0.74 -15.26 0.72
CA ALA A 82 0.01 -14.78 -0.46
C ALA A 82 -1.48 -14.73 -0.09
N ILE A 83 -2.17 -13.64 -0.42
CA ILE A 83 -3.62 -13.54 -0.18
C ILE A 83 -4.40 -14.50 -1.09
N GLY A 84 -3.80 -14.86 -2.24
CA GLY A 84 -4.32 -15.89 -3.13
C GLY A 84 -3.38 -16.11 -4.32
N GLY A 85 -3.38 -17.34 -4.83
CA GLY A 85 -2.78 -17.70 -6.11
C GLY A 85 -3.87 -18.06 -7.11
N HIS A 86 -3.86 -17.45 -8.29
CA HIS A 86 -4.86 -17.71 -9.33
C HIS A 86 -4.25 -17.61 -10.73
N ASP A 87 -4.91 -18.28 -11.68
CA ASP A 87 -4.59 -18.17 -13.09
C ASP A 87 -5.48 -17.09 -13.73
N LEU A 88 -4.89 -16.25 -14.58
CA LEU A 88 -5.61 -15.20 -15.32
C LEU A 88 -5.50 -15.45 -16.82
N PHE A 89 -6.60 -15.85 -17.44
CA PHE A 89 -6.71 -15.91 -18.90
C PHE A 89 -6.75 -14.49 -19.50
N PRO A 90 -6.45 -14.33 -20.81
CA PRO A 90 -6.48 -13.03 -21.46
C PRO A 90 -7.79 -12.27 -21.20
N THR A 91 -7.69 -10.99 -20.86
CA THR A 91 -8.79 -10.08 -20.50
C THR A 91 -9.53 -10.39 -19.19
N GLN A 92 -9.24 -11.53 -18.55
CA GLN A 92 -9.87 -11.90 -17.28
C GLN A 92 -9.44 -10.94 -16.16
N LYS A 93 -10.37 -10.70 -15.25
CA LYS A 93 -10.16 -9.96 -14.01
C LYS A 93 -10.38 -10.88 -12.82
N TYR A 94 -9.60 -10.67 -11.77
CA TYR A 94 -9.81 -11.29 -10.49
C TYR A 94 -9.78 -10.22 -9.40
N GLU A 95 -10.79 -10.25 -8.53
CA GLU A 95 -10.92 -9.30 -7.43
C GLU A 95 -10.69 -10.00 -6.11
N THR A 96 -9.82 -9.42 -5.29
CA THR A 96 -9.46 -9.97 -3.98
C THR A 96 -9.65 -8.89 -2.92
N PRO A 97 -10.58 -9.07 -1.97
CA PRO A 97 -10.67 -8.19 -0.82
C PRO A 97 -9.51 -8.43 0.14
N SER A 98 -9.10 -7.37 0.83
CA SER A 98 -8.10 -7.44 1.89
C SER A 98 -8.41 -6.37 2.93
N ALA A 99 -8.07 -6.64 4.18
CA ALA A 99 -8.15 -5.70 5.27
C ALA A 99 -6.76 -5.54 5.89
N PHE A 100 -6.42 -4.31 6.23
CA PHE A 100 -5.23 -3.97 6.99
C PHE A 100 -5.66 -3.26 8.26
N ASP A 101 -5.34 -3.86 9.41
CA ASP A 101 -5.67 -3.31 10.71
C ASP A 101 -4.47 -2.54 11.26
N ILE A 102 -4.75 -1.33 11.74
CA ILE A 102 -3.79 -0.44 12.39
C ILE A 102 -4.17 -0.37 13.85
N SER A 103 -3.23 -0.71 14.74
CA SER A 103 -3.44 -0.59 16.18
C SER A 103 -3.45 0.88 16.63
N LYS A 104 -4.11 1.16 17.77
CA LYS A 104 -4.06 2.48 18.42
C LYS A 104 -2.62 2.94 18.68
N SER A 105 -1.75 2.06 19.17
CA SER A 105 -0.35 2.35 19.45
C SER A 105 0.43 2.78 18.20
N GLU A 106 0.19 2.13 17.05
CA GLU A 106 0.86 2.48 15.80
C GLU A 106 0.39 3.84 15.27
N MET A 107 -0.89 4.18 15.47
CA MET A 107 -1.39 5.51 15.14
C MET A 107 -0.81 6.58 16.06
N GLU A 108 -0.78 6.35 17.36
CA GLU A 108 -0.20 7.29 18.34
C GLU A 108 1.27 7.56 18.03
N GLN A 109 2.05 6.52 17.73
CA GLN A 109 3.44 6.65 17.30
C GLN A 109 3.57 7.48 16.01
N SER A 110 2.72 7.24 15.02
CA SER A 110 2.72 7.98 13.76
C SER A 110 2.35 9.46 13.97
N PHE A 111 1.41 9.74 14.88
CA PHE A 111 1.00 11.09 15.25
C PHE A 111 2.09 11.84 16.00
N GLU A 112 2.80 11.19 16.93
CA GLU A 112 3.93 11.79 17.63
C GLU A 112 5.08 12.15 16.67
N VAL A 113 5.39 11.29 15.69
CA VAL A 113 6.37 11.60 14.65
C VAL A 113 5.93 12.81 13.82
N TYR A 114 4.65 12.88 13.45
CA TYR A 114 4.09 14.04 12.76
C TYR A 114 4.24 15.33 13.59
N LEU A 115 3.91 15.29 14.90
CA LEU A 115 4.11 16.42 15.80
C LEU A 115 5.58 16.82 15.93
N GLN A 116 6.52 15.88 15.93
CA GLN A 116 7.96 16.18 15.94
C GLN A 116 8.42 16.87 14.65
N VAL A 117 7.95 16.43 13.49
CA VAL A 117 8.22 17.09 12.20
C VAL A 117 7.64 18.50 12.19
N LEU A 118 6.39 18.66 12.64
CA LEU A 118 5.77 19.98 12.80
C LEU A 118 6.59 20.86 13.75
N ARG A 119 6.97 20.38 14.93
CA ARG A 119 7.82 21.14 15.88
C ARG A 119 9.17 21.52 15.26
N LYS A 120 9.79 20.65 14.46
CA LYS A 120 11.07 20.92 13.79
C LYS A 120 10.94 21.96 12.67
N HIS A 121 9.81 22.02 11.97
CA HIS A 121 9.56 22.94 10.86
C HIS A 121 8.90 24.25 11.29
N TRP A 122 7.99 24.19 12.26
CA TRP A 122 7.25 25.34 12.80
C TRP A 122 7.90 25.94 14.04
N GLY A 123 8.73 25.20 14.79
CA GLY A 123 9.54 25.76 15.88
C GLY A 123 10.59 26.77 15.42
N LYS A 124 10.83 26.91 14.11
CA LYS A 124 11.61 28.00 13.51
C LYS A 124 10.78 29.21 13.12
N THR A 125 9.45 29.08 13.09
CA THR A 125 8.52 30.18 12.80
C THR A 125 7.79 30.51 14.09
N LEU A 126 8.38 31.44 14.84
CA LEU A 126 7.81 31.97 16.08
C LEU A 126 6.46 32.63 15.78
N PHE A 127 5.36 31.88 15.80
CA PHE A 127 4.04 32.47 15.83
C PHE A 127 3.77 32.93 17.26
N LEU A 128 4.03 34.21 17.51
CA LEU A 128 3.35 35.00 18.52
C LEU A 128 1.84 34.96 18.19
N LEU A 129 1.13 33.96 18.71
CA LEU A 129 -0.33 34.06 18.82
C LEU A 129 -0.63 34.84 20.12
N PRO A 130 -1.45 35.91 20.04
CA PRO A 130 -1.77 36.70 21.22
C PRO A 130 -2.63 35.86 22.17
N LEU A 131 -2.24 35.87 23.44
CA LEU A 131 -3.07 35.44 24.56
C LEU A 131 -4.39 36.21 24.53
N ILE A 132 -5.44 35.63 23.96
CA ILE A 132 -6.80 36.11 24.19
C ILE A 132 -7.20 35.56 25.56
N HIS A 133 -7.13 36.45 26.55
CA HIS A 133 -7.80 36.27 27.82
C HIS A 133 -9.30 36.11 27.58
N LEU A 134 -9.84 34.94 27.90
CA LEU A 134 -11.26 34.79 28.18
C LEU A 134 -11.44 35.08 29.68
N SER A 135 -11.79 36.33 29.94
CA SER A 135 -12.47 36.78 31.15
C SER A 135 -13.90 36.24 31.21
#